data_AF-A0A7L5YSU0-F1
#
_entry.id   AF-A0A7L5YSU0-F1
#
_cell.length_a   1.000
_cell.length_b   1.000
_cell.length_c   1.000
_cell.angle_alpha   90.00
_cell.angle_beta   90.00
_cell.angle_gamma   90.00
#
_symmetry.space_group_name_H-M   'P 1'
#
loop_
_entity.id
_entity.type
_entity.pdbx_description
1 polymer ?
#
loop_
_entity_poly.entity_id
_entity_poly.type
_entity_poly.pdbx_seq_one_letter_code
_entity_poly.pdbx_strand_id
1 'polypeptide(L)' 'MDADAPSCTACGAQFTLTCDVCGGVVAADDARCPHCGEVFTEETEAWEEVLECDACGGLVDEADAVCPHCGARFD' A
#
# COMPACT_ATOMS: atom_id res chain seq x y z
N MET A 1 22.55 -17.31 -13.09
CA MET A 1 21.73 -17.07 -14.29
C MET A 1 20.34 -16.91 -13.75
N ASP A 2 20.08 -15.70 -13.29
CA ASP A 2 18.93 -15.36 -12.47
C ASP A 2 17.95 -14.69 -13.43
N ALA A 3 17.17 -15.55 -14.10
CA ALA A 3 16.47 -15.22 -15.35
C ALA A 3 15.19 -14.38 -15.16
N ASP A 4 14.94 -13.89 -13.94
CA ASP A 4 13.68 -13.22 -13.58
C ASP A 4 13.88 -11.78 -13.05
N ALA A 5 15.10 -11.24 -13.10
CA ALA A 5 15.33 -9.85 -12.70
C ALA A 5 14.62 -8.90 -13.70
N PRO A 6 13.71 -8.02 -13.23
CA PRO A 6 13.01 -7.10 -14.12
C PRO A 6 14.02 -6.21 -14.84
N SER A 7 13.80 -5.95 -16.13
CA SER A 7 14.70 -5.12 -16.94
C SER A 7 13.94 -4.10 -17.78
N CYS A 8 14.58 -2.97 -18.04
CA CYS A 8 14.03 -1.89 -18.85
C CYS A 8 14.08 -2.28 -20.33
N THR A 9 12.92 -2.40 -20.98
CA THR A 9 12.84 -2.78 -22.40
C THR A 9 13.41 -1.72 -23.35
N ALA A 10 13.55 -0.47 -22.90
CA ALA A 10 14.09 0.62 -23.72
C ALA A 10 15.63 0.70 -23.71
N CYS A 11 16.28 0.36 -22.58
CA CYS A 11 17.74 0.53 -22.42
C CYS A 11 18.49 -0.70 -21.90
N GLY A 12 17.79 -1.77 -21.51
CA GLY A 12 18.39 -3.02 -21.01
C GLY A 12 18.93 -2.94 -19.58
N ALA A 13 18.66 -1.86 -18.83
CA ALA A 13 19.05 -1.76 -17.43
C ALA A 13 18.30 -2.83 -16.59
N GLN A 14 19.03 -3.50 -15.70
CA GLN A 14 18.47 -4.48 -14.76
C GLN A 14 18.04 -3.75 -13.48
N PHE A 15 16.86 -4.07 -12.97
CA PHE A 15 16.35 -3.54 -11.73
C PHE A 15 16.64 -4.50 -10.58
N THR A 16 16.84 -3.93 -9.40
CA THR A 16 17.10 -4.68 -8.17
C THR A 16 16.29 -4.05 -7.06
N LEU A 17 15.66 -4.88 -6.23
CA LEU A 17 14.94 -4.42 -5.06
C LEU A 17 15.93 -4.22 -3.92
N THR A 18 15.79 -3.11 -3.20
CA THR A 18 16.65 -2.76 -2.07
C THR A 18 15.80 -2.39 -0.88
N CYS A 19 16.20 -2.82 0.31
CA CYS A 19 15.56 -2.45 1.56
C CYS A 19 15.71 -0.94 1.83
N ASP A 20 14.60 -0.23 2.05
CA ASP A 20 14.60 1.22 2.33
C ASP A 20 15.29 1.59 3.65
N VAL A 21 15.39 0.63 4.58
CA VAL A 21 16.01 0.85 5.89
C VAL A 21 17.53 0.76 5.84
N CYS A 22 18.09 -0.19 5.07
CA CYS A 22 19.53 -0.45 5.08
C CYS A 22 20.21 -0.42 3.72
N GLY A 23 19.47 -0.27 2.62
CA GLY A 23 19.96 -0.29 1.24
C GLY A 23 20.44 -1.66 0.75
N GLY A 24 20.24 -2.73 1.53
CA GLY A 24 20.64 -4.09 1.15
C GLY A 24 19.73 -4.65 0.05
N VAL A 25 20.29 -5.41 -0.88
CA VAL A 25 19.53 -6.07 -1.96
C VAL A 25 18.63 -7.16 -1.37
N VAL A 26 17.37 -7.18 -1.77
CA VAL A 26 16.34 -8.14 -1.31
C VAL A 26 15.66 -8.81 -2.50
N ALA A 27 15.09 -10.00 -2.28
CA ALA A 27 14.23 -10.68 -3.25
C ALA A 27 12.78 -10.17 -3.16
N ALA A 28 12.00 -10.34 -4.23
CA ALA A 28 10.59 -9.94 -4.24
C ALA A 28 9.74 -10.75 -3.24
N ASP A 29 10.11 -12.02 -3.00
CA ASP A 29 9.43 -12.92 -2.07
C ASP A 29 9.99 -12.87 -0.64
N ASP A 30 10.98 -12.01 -0.35
CA ASP A 30 11.47 -11.84 1.01
C ASP A 30 10.37 -11.19 1.87
N ALA A 31 9.89 -11.90 2.89
CA ALA A 31 9.01 -11.30 3.92
C ALA A 31 9.81 -10.47 4.94
N ARG A 32 11.13 -10.63 4.97
CA ARG A 32 12.03 -9.95 5.91
C ARG A 32 13.40 -9.73 5.27
N CYS A 33 13.95 -8.52 5.42
CA CYS A 33 15.28 -8.17 4.97
C CYS A 33 16.34 -9.08 5.62
N PRO A 34 17.15 -9.82 4.85
CA PRO A 34 18.19 -10.69 5.39
C PRO A 34 19.41 -9.92 5.94
N HIS A 35 19.53 -8.62 5.63
CA HIS A 35 20.67 -7.79 6.03
C HIS A 35 20.47 -7.08 7.37
N CYS A 36 19.32 -6.43 7.56
CA CYS A 36 19.01 -5.68 8.77
C CYS A 36 17.87 -6.27 9.60
N GLY A 37 17.05 -7.12 9.00
CA GLY A 37 15.94 -7.75 9.68
C GLY A 37 14.61 -7.01 9.68
N GLU A 38 14.50 -5.95 8.88
CA GLU A 38 13.23 -5.25 8.61
C GLU A 38 12.18 -6.23 8.07
N VAL A 39 10.94 -6.16 8.56
CA VAL A 39 9.85 -7.01 8.09
C VAL A 39 9.06 -6.23 7.04
N PHE A 40 8.91 -6.81 5.85
CA PHE A 40 8.11 -6.19 4.80
C PHE A 40 6.66 -6.63 4.99
N THR A 41 5.85 -5.75 5.57
CA THR A 41 4.41 -5.95 5.63
C THR A 41 3.83 -5.53 4.28
N GLU A 42 3.07 -6.43 3.66
CA GLU A 42 2.05 -6.01 2.70
C GLU A 42 0.99 -5.26 3.51
N GLU A 43 1.29 -4.03 3.92
CA GLU A 43 0.25 -3.04 4.24
C GLU A 43 -0.47 -2.84 2.91
N THR A 44 -1.42 -3.75 2.67
CA THR A 44 -2.55 -3.44 1.84
C THR A 44 -3.16 -2.28 2.60
N GLU A 45 -2.80 -1.06 2.19
CA GLU A 45 -3.56 0.13 2.49
C GLU A 45 -4.98 -0.27 2.09
N ALA A 46 -5.75 -0.78 3.06
CA ALA A 46 -7.17 -0.88 2.95
C ALA A 46 -7.54 0.59 2.86
N TRP A 47 -7.63 1.08 1.63
CA TRP A 47 -8.27 2.34 1.33
C TRP A 47 -9.67 2.14 1.88
N GLU A 48 -9.86 2.48 3.15
CA GLU A 48 -11.15 2.54 3.78
C GLU A 48 -11.92 3.52 2.90
N GLU A 49 -12.91 3.02 2.15
CA GLU A 49 -13.67 3.81 1.19
C GLU A 49 -14.56 4.76 2.00
N VAL A 50 -13.93 5.83 2.49
CA VAL A 50 -14.60 6.88 3.25
C VAL A 50 -15.25 7.83 2.26
N LEU A 51 -16.56 8.02 2.44
CA LEU A 51 -17.38 8.93 1.66
C LEU A 51 -17.51 10.26 2.42
N GLU A 52 -17.69 11.36 1.70
CA GLU A 52 -18.01 12.65 2.32
C GLU A 52 -19.52 12.81 2.44
N CYS A 53 -20.03 13.17 3.62
CA CYS A 53 -21.46 13.39 3.84
C CYS A 53 -21.91 14.70 3.19
N ASP A 54 -22.82 14.66 2.21
CA ASP A 54 -23.37 15.86 1.55
C ASP A 54 -24.02 16.89 2.49
N ALA A 55 -24.49 16.46 3.66
CA ALA A 55 -25.18 17.34 4.60
C ALA A 55 -24.21 18.19 5.46
N CYS A 56 -23.00 17.69 5.76
CA CYS A 56 -22.09 18.34 6.71
C CYS A 56 -20.62 18.35 6.31
N GLY A 57 -20.23 17.63 5.24
CA GLY A 57 -18.85 17.48 4.79
C GLY A 57 -18.00 16.55 5.66
N GLY A 58 -18.61 15.79 6.57
CA GLY A 58 -17.89 14.85 7.44
C GLY A 58 -17.58 13.55 6.70
N LEU A 59 -16.40 12.98 6.95
CA LEU A 59 -16.03 11.65 6.45
C LEU A 59 -16.87 10.56 7.14
N VAL A 60 -17.49 9.69 6.36
CA VAL A 60 -18.33 8.58 6.82
C VAL A 60 -17.90 7.29 6.13
N ASP A 61 -18.10 6.16 6.79
CA ASP A 61 -17.87 4.86 6.17
C ASP A 61 -19.00 4.51 5.21
N GLU A 62 -18.74 3.76 4.13
CA GLU A 62 -19.79 3.31 3.22
C GLU A 62 -20.82 2.39 3.90
N ALA A 63 -20.44 1.69 4.97
CA ALA A 63 -21.34 0.83 5.73
C ALA A 63 -22.23 1.61 6.72
N ASP A 64 -21.96 2.90 6.95
CA ASP A 64 -22.76 3.72 7.86
C ASP A 64 -24.10 4.09 7.22
N ALA A 65 -25.21 3.60 7.79
CA ALA A 65 -26.56 4.03 7.41
C ALA A 65 -26.91 5.45 7.90
N VAL A 66 -26.14 5.98 8.86
CA VAL A 66 -26.36 7.28 9.49
C VAL A 66 -25.02 7.96 9.74
N CYS A 67 -24.87 9.20 9.29
CA CYS A 67 -23.68 10.01 9.51
C CYS A 67 -23.41 10.19 11.02
N PRO A 68 -22.25 9.77 11.55
CA PRO A 68 -21.90 9.95 12.97
C PRO A 68 -21.65 11.41 13.35
N HIS A 69 -21.39 12.30 12.38
CA HIS A 69 -21.07 13.70 12.65
C HIS A 69 -22.32 14.59 12.75
N CYS A 70 -23.39 14.29 12.02
CA CYS A 70 -24.59 15.14 11.96
C CYS A 70 -25.93 14.38 12.09
N GLY A 71 -25.94 13.05 12.04
CA GLY A 71 -27.16 12.24 12.12
C GLY A 71 -27.98 12.16 10.83
N ALA A 72 -27.46 12.62 9.69
CA ALA A 72 -28.10 12.44 8.39
C ALA A 72 -28.19 10.96 8.02
N ARG A 73 -29.31 10.53 7.46
CA ARG A 73 -29.52 9.16 6.95
C ARG A 73 -29.15 9.10 5.47
N PHE A 74 -28.45 8.04 5.10
CA PHE A 74 -28.15 7.69 3.71
C PHE A 74 -29.15 6.59 3.31
N ASP A 75 -29.98 6.83 2.29
CA ASP A 75 -31.03 5.91 1.78
C ASP A 75 -30.67 5.47 0.36
#